data_AF-X0VXH8-F1
#
_entry.id   AF-X0VXH8-F1
#
_cell.length_a   1.000
_cell.length_b   1.000
_cell.length_c   1.000
_cell.angle_alpha   90.00
_cell.angle_beta   90.00
_cell.angle_gamma   90.00
#
_symmetry.space_group_name_H-M   'P 1'
#
loop_
_entity.id
_entity.type
_entity.pdbx_description
1 polymer ?
#
loop_
_entity_poly.entity_id
_entity_poly.type
_entity_poly.pdbx_seq_one_letter_code
_entity_poly.pdbx_strand_id
1 'polypeptide(L)'
;PHCAFALDSYGEFCALQARVHEVWVHFTSSTLKDDLGYKISDSFETFPFPENWETHPALEAAGRAYYEFRAALMVRSDEGLTKTYNRFHDPDERDPEILKLRELHAAMDRAVLDAYAWSDISTDCEFLLDYEIDEEEWGTKKKPWRYRWPDEVRDEVLARLLELNAERAKEEARSGAAAAKRRGRKASARRTTNAPEAGGLFS
;
A
#
# COMPACT_ATOMS: atom_id res chain seq x y z
N PRO A 1 -3.03 -5.93 -8.51
CA PRO A 1 -4.33 -6.30 -7.88
C PRO A 1 -5.07 -5.05 -7.36
N HIS A 2 -6.18 -4.67 -8.02
CA HIS A 2 -6.99 -3.52 -7.59
C HIS A 2 -8.09 -3.99 -6.63
N CYS A 3 -7.79 -4.05 -5.33
CA CYS A 3 -8.84 -4.11 -4.31
C CYS A 3 -9.42 -2.70 -4.14
N ALA A 4 -10.73 -2.56 -4.30
CA ALA A 4 -11.43 -1.33 -3.97
C ALA A 4 -11.66 -1.28 -2.45
N PHE A 5 -11.06 -0.32 -1.78
CA PHE A 5 -11.35 0.00 -0.38
C PHE A 5 -12.30 1.19 -0.34
N ALA A 6 -13.38 1.08 0.42
CA ALA A 6 -14.13 2.25 0.86
C ALA A 6 -13.36 2.81 2.07
N LEU A 7 -12.48 3.78 1.80
CA LEU A 7 -11.64 4.41 2.83
C LEU A 7 -12.41 5.60 3.39
N ASP A 8 -12.57 5.64 4.70
CA ASP A 8 -13.33 6.70 5.38
C ASP A 8 -12.46 7.93 5.70
N SER A 9 -11.13 7.82 5.55
CA SER A 9 -10.17 8.91 5.77
C SER A 9 -9.00 8.90 4.79
N TYR A 10 -8.35 10.06 4.62
CA TYR A 10 -7.10 10.13 3.86
C TYR A 10 -5.91 9.55 4.61
N GLY A 11 -5.98 9.45 5.94
CA GLY A 11 -4.99 8.75 6.75
C GLY A 11 -4.90 7.25 6.43
N GLU A 12 -6.04 6.58 6.24
CA GLU A 12 -6.07 5.18 5.80
C GLU A 12 -5.47 5.02 4.41
N PHE A 13 -5.90 5.90 3.49
CA PHE A 13 -5.36 5.94 2.15
C PHE A 13 -3.85 6.16 2.14
N CYS A 14 -3.34 7.06 2.98
CA CYS A 14 -1.91 7.34 3.12
C CYS A 14 -1.14 6.08 3.54
N ALA A 15 -1.62 5.38 4.58
CA ALA A 15 -0.98 4.17 5.08
C ALA A 15 -0.95 3.06 4.03
N LEU A 16 -2.05 2.86 3.29
CA LEU A 16 -2.17 1.78 2.30
C LEU A 16 -1.48 2.05 0.97
N GLN A 17 -1.32 3.32 0.59
CA GLN A 17 -0.63 3.69 -0.65
C GLN A 17 0.86 3.94 -0.44
N ALA A 18 1.34 4.11 0.80
CA ALA A 18 2.76 4.23 1.08
C ALA A 18 3.51 2.92 0.81
N ARG A 19 4.79 3.04 0.47
CA ARG A 19 5.68 1.91 0.20
C ARG A 19 5.85 0.98 1.39
N VAL A 20 5.70 1.48 2.62
CA VAL A 20 5.72 0.64 3.82
C VAL A 20 4.69 -0.49 3.73
N HIS A 21 3.48 -0.20 3.23
CA HIS A 21 2.45 -1.23 3.01
C HIS A 21 2.74 -2.08 1.78
N GLU A 22 3.29 -1.49 0.71
CA GLU A 22 3.76 -2.26 -0.46
C GLU A 22 4.76 -3.35 -0.04
N VAL A 23 5.77 -3.00 0.76
CA VAL A 23 6.76 -3.94 1.32
C VAL A 23 6.08 -5.09 2.07
N TRP A 24 5.11 -4.77 2.92
CA TRP A 24 4.34 -5.76 3.67
C TRP A 24 3.52 -6.69 2.77
N VAL A 25 2.85 -6.13 1.77
CA VAL A 25 2.03 -6.90 0.82
C VAL A 25 2.91 -7.82 -0.01
N HIS A 26 4.08 -7.36 -0.47
CA HIS A 26 5.02 -8.21 -1.21
C HIS A 26 5.49 -9.41 -0.38
N PHE A 27 5.69 -9.24 0.92
CA PHE A 27 6.07 -10.33 1.81
C PHE A 27 4.90 -11.30 2.13
N THR A 28 3.71 -10.76 2.39
CA THR A 28 2.54 -11.53 2.88
C THR A 28 1.67 -12.13 1.77
N SER A 29 1.71 -11.56 0.57
CA SER A 29 0.92 -12.06 -0.56
C SER A 29 1.52 -13.36 -1.09
N SER A 30 0.73 -14.43 -1.08
CA SER A 30 1.04 -15.63 -1.86
C SER A 30 1.03 -15.28 -3.36
N THR A 31 2.14 -15.46 -4.06
CA THR A 31 2.21 -15.30 -5.52
C THR A 31 1.37 -16.37 -6.20
N LEU A 32 0.28 -16.01 -6.86
CA LEU A 32 -0.39 -16.93 -7.79
C LEU A 32 0.16 -16.66 -9.19
N LYS A 33 1.22 -17.39 -9.56
CA LYS A 33 1.99 -17.19 -10.80
C LYS A 33 2.74 -15.84 -10.79
N ASP A 34 2.36 -14.90 -11.66
CA ASP A 34 3.09 -13.65 -11.93
C ASP A 34 2.35 -12.37 -11.47
N ASP A 35 1.14 -12.51 -10.92
CA ASP A 35 0.35 -11.39 -10.39
C ASP A 35 0.31 -11.43 -8.86
N LEU A 36 0.70 -10.33 -8.22
CA LEU A 36 0.52 -10.13 -6.78
C LEU A 36 -0.98 -10.26 -6.46
N GLY A 37 -1.37 -11.20 -5.62
CA GLY A 37 -2.75 -11.40 -5.22
C GLY A 37 -3.03 -10.70 -3.89
N TYR A 38 -3.58 -9.50 -3.91
CA TYR A 38 -3.92 -8.79 -2.67
C TYR A 38 -5.02 -9.56 -1.92
N LYS A 39 -4.67 -10.13 -0.75
CA LYS A 39 -5.61 -10.78 0.15
C LYS A 39 -5.79 -9.92 1.38
N ILE A 40 -7.01 -9.43 1.60
CA ILE A 40 -7.34 -8.55 2.73
C ILE A 40 -6.95 -9.21 4.07
N SER A 41 -7.20 -10.51 4.24
CA SER A 41 -6.87 -11.24 5.48
C SER A 41 -5.37 -11.36 5.73
N ASP A 42 -4.56 -11.44 4.67
CA ASP A 42 -3.15 -11.78 4.80
C ASP A 42 -2.28 -10.54 4.77
N SER A 43 -2.75 -9.46 4.12
CA SER A 43 -2.03 -8.19 3.99
C SER A 43 -2.62 -7.08 4.85
N PHE A 44 -3.93 -6.82 4.83
CA PHE A 44 -4.51 -5.70 5.59
C PHE A 44 -4.71 -6.06 7.07
N GLU A 45 -5.33 -7.20 7.38
CA GLU A 45 -5.67 -7.58 8.76
C GLU A 45 -4.44 -7.81 9.66
N THR A 46 -3.30 -8.13 9.05
CA THR A 46 -2.03 -8.45 9.72
C THR A 46 -1.02 -7.30 9.64
N PHE A 47 -1.31 -6.25 8.86
CA PHE A 47 -0.40 -5.11 8.73
C PHE A 47 -0.29 -4.42 10.09
N PRO A 48 0.93 -4.28 10.64
CA PRO A 48 1.11 -3.64 11.94
C PRO A 48 1.04 -2.12 11.74
N PHE A 49 -0.16 -1.56 11.57
CA PHE A 49 -0.36 -0.10 11.38
C PHE A 49 0.32 0.74 12.48
N PRO A 50 0.79 1.97 12.17
CA PRO A 50 1.35 2.84 13.20
C PRO A 50 0.29 3.20 14.24
N GLU A 51 0.70 3.57 15.44
CA GLU A 51 -0.26 3.94 16.49
C GLU A 51 -1.05 5.20 16.09
N ASN A 52 -2.35 5.23 16.41
CA ASN A 52 -3.24 6.36 16.13
C ASN A 52 -3.34 6.75 14.64
N TRP A 53 -2.98 5.84 13.72
CA TRP A 53 -2.94 6.12 12.28
C TRP A 53 -4.26 6.68 11.71
N GLU A 54 -5.41 6.24 12.23
CA GLU A 54 -6.75 6.69 11.81
C GLU A 54 -7.00 8.18 12.06
N THR A 55 -6.31 8.76 13.05
CA THR A 55 -6.50 10.16 13.49
C THR A 55 -5.24 11.00 13.34
N HIS A 56 -4.19 10.45 12.72
CA HIS A 56 -2.89 11.11 12.63
C HIS A 56 -2.94 12.26 11.61
N PRO A 57 -2.82 13.53 12.04
CA PRO A 57 -3.08 14.68 11.17
C PRO A 57 -2.08 14.78 10.01
N ALA A 58 -0.84 14.32 10.21
CA ALA A 58 0.15 14.32 9.12
C ALA A 58 -0.16 13.28 8.05
N LEU A 59 -0.74 12.12 8.42
CA LEU A 59 -1.13 11.08 7.45
C LEU A 59 -2.32 11.57 6.64
N GLU A 60 -3.30 12.18 7.30
CA GLU A 60 -4.47 12.78 6.66
C GLU A 60 -4.05 13.86 5.64
N ALA A 61 -3.15 14.75 6.03
CA ALA A 61 -2.68 15.82 5.15
C ALA A 61 -1.87 15.28 3.96
N ALA A 62 -0.94 14.35 4.18
CA ALA A 62 -0.12 13.76 3.12
C ALA A 62 -0.95 12.92 2.15
N GLY A 63 -1.84 12.07 2.68
CA GLY A 63 -2.76 11.25 1.90
C GLY A 63 -3.69 12.09 1.03
N ARG A 64 -4.26 13.16 1.59
CA ARG A 64 -5.12 14.09 0.83
C ARG A 64 -4.36 14.78 -0.29
N ALA A 65 -3.18 15.33 0.02
CA ALA A 65 -2.35 16.03 -0.96
C ALA A 65 -2.00 15.14 -2.16
N TYR A 66 -1.61 13.88 -1.92
CA TYR A 66 -1.33 12.93 -2.98
C TYR A 66 -2.60 12.52 -3.74
N TYR A 67 -3.69 12.19 -3.03
CA TYR A 67 -4.94 11.77 -3.64
C TYR A 67 -5.47 12.82 -4.61
N GLU A 68 -5.62 14.06 -4.13
CA GLU A 68 -6.17 15.17 -4.91
C GLU A 68 -5.26 15.48 -6.10
N PHE A 69 -3.94 15.52 -5.89
CA PHE A 69 -2.99 15.80 -6.96
C PHE A 69 -3.03 14.71 -8.04
N ARG A 70 -3.00 13.43 -7.65
CA ARG A 70 -3.06 12.30 -8.60
C ARG A 70 -4.37 12.30 -9.38
N ALA A 71 -5.51 12.50 -8.70
CA ALA A 71 -6.81 12.56 -9.34
C ALA A 71 -6.89 13.71 -10.34
N ALA A 72 -6.42 14.90 -9.95
CA ALA A 72 -6.42 16.06 -10.82
C ALA A 72 -5.46 15.91 -12.01
N LEU A 73 -4.29 15.30 -11.80
CA LEU A 73 -3.34 14.98 -12.87
C LEU A 73 -3.97 14.05 -13.91
N MET A 74 -4.57 12.94 -13.47
CA MET A 74 -5.23 11.97 -14.35
C MET A 74 -6.32 12.61 -15.22
N VAL A 75 -7.10 13.55 -14.65
CA VAL A 75 -8.11 14.30 -15.40
C VAL A 75 -7.47 15.27 -16.40
N ARG A 76 -6.43 16.02 -16.00
CA ARG A 76 -5.74 16.98 -16.87
C ARG A 76 -5.02 16.31 -18.04
N SER A 77 -4.42 15.14 -17.82
CA SER A 77 -3.68 14.40 -18.84
C SER A 77 -4.54 13.44 -19.68
N ASP A 78 -5.82 13.27 -19.35
CA ASP A 78 -6.72 12.26 -19.94
C ASP A 78 -6.13 10.83 -19.86
N GLU A 79 -5.56 10.52 -18.69
CA GLU A 79 -4.87 9.26 -18.42
C GLU A 79 -5.52 8.48 -17.27
N GLY A 80 -5.74 7.19 -17.51
CA GLY A 80 -6.04 6.24 -16.43
C GLY A 80 -4.79 5.85 -15.63
N LEU A 81 -5.00 5.19 -14.49
CA LEU A 81 -3.94 4.78 -13.55
C LEU A 81 -2.76 4.08 -14.25
N THR A 82 -3.02 3.13 -15.15
CA THR A 82 -1.96 2.38 -15.84
C THR A 82 -0.99 3.30 -16.59
N LYS A 83 -1.50 4.29 -17.34
CA LYS A 83 -0.64 5.22 -18.08
C LYS A 83 0.14 6.12 -17.13
N THR A 84 -0.53 6.67 -16.12
CA THR A 84 0.10 7.52 -15.10
C THR A 84 1.24 6.77 -14.37
N TYR A 85 1.03 5.52 -13.98
CA TYR A 85 2.06 4.74 -13.28
C TYR A 85 3.17 4.22 -14.20
N ASN A 86 2.89 3.97 -15.48
CA ASN A 86 3.94 3.69 -16.46
C ASN A 86 4.91 4.88 -16.58
N ARG A 87 4.39 6.10 -16.57
CA ARG A 87 5.19 7.35 -16.55
C ARG A 87 5.89 7.54 -15.22
N PHE A 88 5.20 7.27 -14.11
CA PHE A 88 5.76 7.33 -12.76
C PHE A 88 7.00 6.44 -12.61
N HIS A 89 7.04 5.28 -13.25
CA HIS A 89 8.20 4.37 -13.21
C HIS A 89 9.22 4.55 -14.34
N ASP A 90 9.02 5.54 -15.22
CA ASP A 90 9.91 5.78 -16.35
C ASP A 90 11.14 6.62 -15.93
N PRO A 91 12.39 6.11 -16.04
CA PRO A 91 13.60 6.87 -15.71
C PRO A 91 13.82 8.07 -16.65
N ASP A 92 13.22 8.08 -17.83
CA ASP A 92 13.36 9.14 -18.83
C ASP A 92 12.24 10.19 -18.75
N GLU A 93 11.27 10.02 -17.85
CA GLU A 93 10.20 11.00 -17.63
C GLU A 93 10.76 12.30 -17.02
N ARG A 94 10.35 13.43 -17.61
CA ARG A 94 10.79 14.79 -17.25
C ARG A 94 9.62 15.74 -16.99
N ASP A 95 8.38 15.28 -17.18
CA ASP A 95 7.19 16.08 -16.89
C ASP A 95 7.18 16.52 -15.42
N PRO A 96 7.15 17.84 -15.14
CA PRO A 96 7.17 18.35 -13.77
C PRO A 96 5.99 17.84 -12.94
N GLU A 97 4.84 17.52 -13.54
CA GLU A 97 3.69 16.97 -12.81
C GLU A 97 3.93 15.53 -12.36
N ILE A 98 4.62 14.71 -13.16
CA ILE A 98 5.01 13.35 -12.75
C ILE A 98 6.11 13.39 -11.70
N LEU A 99 7.08 14.30 -11.83
CA LEU A 99 8.09 14.54 -10.80
C LEU A 99 7.43 14.97 -9.48
N LYS A 100 6.41 15.85 -9.56
CA LYS A 100 5.65 16.24 -8.38
C LYS A 100 4.87 15.08 -7.77
N LEU A 101 4.30 14.20 -8.59
CA LEU A 101 3.64 12.99 -8.11
C LEU A 101 4.61 12.10 -7.32
N ARG A 102 5.87 11.95 -7.79
CA ARG A 102 6.93 11.21 -7.08
C ARG A 102 7.28 11.85 -5.75
N GLU A 103 7.44 13.17 -5.70
CA GLU A 103 7.68 13.91 -4.46
C GLU A 103 6.56 13.72 -3.43
N LEU A 104 5.30 13.82 -3.86
CA LEU A 104 4.15 13.63 -2.97
C LEU A 104 4.06 12.19 -2.45
N HIS A 105 4.44 11.21 -3.27
CA HIS A 105 4.54 9.83 -2.81
C HIS A 105 5.64 9.67 -1.75
N ALA A 106 6.82 10.25 -1.95
CA ALA A 106 7.89 10.24 -0.97
C ALA A 106 7.49 10.97 0.33
N ALA A 107 6.70 12.04 0.24
CA ALA A 107 6.15 12.73 1.41
C ALA A 107 5.15 11.88 2.18
N MET A 108 4.31 11.08 1.50
CA MET A 108 3.48 10.07 2.17
C MET A 108 4.31 9.00 2.85
N ASP A 109 5.31 8.46 2.14
CA ASP A 109 6.21 7.45 2.68
C ASP A 109 6.90 7.96 3.96
N ARG A 110 7.36 9.21 3.94
CA ARG A 110 7.95 9.90 5.10
C ARG A 110 6.95 10.03 6.24
N ALA A 111 5.73 10.49 5.96
CA ALA A 111 4.70 10.67 6.99
C ALA A 111 4.33 9.33 7.67
N VAL A 112 4.28 8.23 6.91
CA VAL A 112 4.03 6.89 7.45
C VAL A 112 5.19 6.42 8.31
N LEU A 113 6.43 6.52 7.81
CA LEU A 113 7.61 6.15 8.59
C LEU A 113 7.75 7.00 9.87
N ASP A 114 7.41 8.29 9.85
CA ASP A 114 7.39 9.15 11.04
C ASP A 114 6.30 8.75 12.04
N ALA A 115 5.14 8.30 11.57
CA ALA A 115 4.10 7.75 12.43
C ALA A 115 4.53 6.45 13.14
N TYR A 116 5.50 5.72 12.57
CA TYR A 116 6.20 4.61 13.22
C TYR A 116 7.37 5.05 14.12
N ALA A 117 7.70 6.34 14.15
CA ALA A 117 8.92 6.90 14.74
C ALA A 117 10.22 6.38 14.08
N TRP A 118 10.17 6.00 12.79
CA TRP A 118 11.32 5.54 11.99
C TRP A 118 11.88 6.67 11.12
N SER A 119 12.20 7.81 11.75
CA SER A 119 12.73 9.01 11.08
C SER A 119 14.12 8.82 10.46
N ASP A 120 14.81 7.74 10.83
CA ASP A 120 16.16 7.39 10.39
C ASP A 120 16.20 6.70 9.01
N ILE A 121 15.08 6.14 8.55
CA ILE A 121 14.98 5.45 7.26
C ILE A 121 14.85 6.47 6.12
N SER A 122 15.68 6.36 5.08
CA SER A 122 15.56 7.23 3.89
C SER A 122 14.33 6.89 3.05
N THR A 123 13.72 7.90 2.42
CA THR A 123 12.63 7.75 1.46
C THR A 123 13.10 7.79 0.00
N ASP A 124 14.40 7.91 -0.23
CA ASP A 124 14.96 8.04 -1.57
C ASP A 124 14.68 6.77 -2.39
N CYS A 125 14.20 6.98 -3.61
CA CYS A 125 13.87 5.91 -4.55
C CYS A 125 14.83 5.93 -5.73
N GLU A 126 15.09 4.75 -6.26
CA GLU A 126 15.91 4.51 -7.43
C GLU A 126 15.08 3.83 -8.53
N PHE A 127 15.59 3.86 -9.75
CA PHE A 127 15.03 3.07 -10.85
C PHE A 127 15.73 1.72 -10.88
N LEU A 128 15.02 0.69 -10.42
CA LEU A 128 15.50 -0.68 -10.34
C LEU A 128 14.64 -1.56 -11.24
N LEU A 129 15.18 -2.69 -11.71
CA LEU A 129 14.39 -3.63 -12.50
C LEU A 129 13.33 -4.31 -11.61
N ASP A 130 12.11 -4.48 -12.15
CA ASP A 130 10.99 -5.17 -11.50
C ASP A 130 11.29 -6.67 -11.31
N TYR A 131 12.01 -7.24 -12.28
CA TYR A 131 12.52 -8.61 -12.27
C TYR A 131 13.82 -8.68 -13.06
N GLU A 132 14.64 -9.67 -12.73
CA GLU A 132 15.86 -9.95 -13.49
C GLU A 132 15.51 -10.27 -14.95
N ILE A 133 16.29 -9.72 -15.86
CA ILE A 133 16.16 -9.95 -17.30
C ILE A 133 17.47 -10.52 -17.83
N ASP A 134 17.36 -11.46 -18.77
CA ASP A 134 18.48 -11.82 -19.62
C ASP A 134 18.67 -10.70 -20.66
N GLU A 135 19.78 -9.98 -20.60
CA GLU A 135 20.00 -8.82 -21.48
C GLU A 135 20.11 -9.23 -22.96
N GLU A 136 20.61 -10.43 -23.27
CA GLU A 136 20.74 -10.93 -24.64
C GLU A 136 19.36 -11.28 -25.22
N GLU A 137 18.49 -11.91 -24.43
CA GLU A 137 17.12 -12.25 -24.84
C GLU A 137 16.19 -11.03 -24.86
N TRP A 138 16.39 -10.09 -23.93
CA TRP A 138 15.55 -8.90 -23.81
C TRP A 138 15.76 -7.90 -24.95
N GLY A 139 17.00 -7.78 -25.43
CA GLY A 139 17.38 -6.93 -26.56
C GLY A 139 17.02 -5.46 -26.32
N THR A 140 16.29 -4.85 -27.27
CA THR A 140 15.95 -3.42 -27.27
C THR A 140 14.58 -3.09 -26.66
N LYS A 141 13.91 -4.07 -26.05
CA LYS A 141 12.62 -3.84 -25.38
C LYS A 141 12.81 -2.90 -24.19
N LYS A 142 11.79 -2.10 -23.89
CA LYS A 142 11.79 -1.22 -22.71
C LYS A 142 12.05 -2.08 -21.46
N LYS A 143 13.11 -1.76 -20.73
CA LYS A 143 13.44 -2.46 -19.48
C LYS A 143 12.29 -2.24 -18.47
N PRO A 144 11.94 -3.26 -17.67
CA PRO A 144 10.84 -3.18 -16.70
C PRO A 144 11.29 -2.37 -15.47
N TRP A 145 11.53 -1.07 -15.65
CA TRP A 145 11.95 -0.20 -14.56
C TRP A 145 10.81 0.03 -13.56
N ARG A 146 11.17 0.07 -12.29
CA ARG A 146 10.34 0.48 -11.16
C ARG A 146 11.06 1.54 -10.35
N TYR A 147 10.38 2.66 -10.17
CA TYR A 147 10.76 3.68 -9.20
C TYR A 147 10.38 3.22 -7.78
N ARG A 148 11.33 2.64 -7.05
CA ARG A 148 11.12 1.99 -5.74
C ARG A 148 12.30 2.24 -4.80
N TRP A 149 12.13 1.93 -3.52
CA TRP A 149 13.24 1.97 -2.57
C TRP A 149 14.35 0.97 -2.93
N PRO A 150 15.62 1.30 -2.64
CA PRO A 150 16.71 0.34 -2.66
C PRO A 150 16.37 -0.90 -1.82
N ASP A 151 16.96 -2.03 -2.20
CA ASP A 151 16.71 -3.31 -1.56
C ASP A 151 17.07 -3.28 -0.08
N GLU A 152 18.13 -2.56 0.31
CA GLU A 152 18.56 -2.41 1.70
C GLU A 152 17.51 -1.66 2.55
N VAL A 153 16.89 -0.62 1.99
CA VAL A 153 15.85 0.16 2.66
C VAL A 153 14.58 -0.67 2.81
N ARG A 154 14.20 -1.40 1.75
CA ARG A 154 13.05 -2.31 1.78
C ARG A 154 13.24 -3.38 2.85
N ASP A 155 14.40 -4.00 2.90
CA ASP A 155 14.69 -5.11 3.82
C ASP A 155 14.72 -4.64 5.28
N GLU A 156 15.26 -3.44 5.55
CA GLU A 156 15.21 -2.80 6.87
C GLU A 156 13.76 -2.53 7.31
N VAL A 157 12.94 -1.93 6.44
CA VAL A 157 11.52 -1.67 6.74
C VAL A 157 10.78 -2.98 6.99
N LEU A 158 11.02 -4.01 6.17
CA LEU A 158 10.41 -5.33 6.35
C LEU A 158 10.80 -5.95 7.70
N ALA A 159 12.08 -5.88 8.08
CA ALA A 159 12.57 -6.41 9.35
C ALA A 159 11.86 -5.76 10.55
N ARG A 160 11.74 -4.42 10.56
CA ARG A 160 11.03 -3.70 11.62
C ARG A 160 9.53 -4.02 11.67
N LEU A 161 8.89 -4.15 10.51
CA LEU A 161 7.48 -4.56 10.44
C LEU A 161 7.27 -5.97 11.01
N LEU A 162 8.16 -6.92 10.69
CA LEU A 162 8.10 -8.27 11.22
C LEU A 162 8.31 -8.31 12.74
N GLU A 163 9.26 -7.54 13.26
CA GLU A 163 9.49 -7.41 14.70
C GLU A 163 8.26 -6.83 15.41
N LEU A 164 7.74 -5.70 14.93
CA LEU A 164 6.54 -5.06 15.49
C LEU A 164 5.32 -5.97 15.46
N ASN A 165 5.11 -6.69 14.36
CA ASN A 165 4.01 -7.64 14.25
C ASN A 165 4.18 -8.82 15.23
N ALA A 166 5.40 -9.33 15.41
CA ALA A 166 5.68 -10.40 16.38
C ALA A 166 5.47 -9.95 17.84
N GLU A 167 5.82 -8.71 18.18
CA GLU A 167 5.55 -8.12 19.49
C GLU A 167 4.05 -8.02 19.76
N ARG A 168 3.29 -7.41 18.85
CA ARG A 168 1.83 -7.28 18.96
C ARG A 168 1.13 -8.64 19.04
N ALA A 169 1.58 -9.63 18.26
CA ALA A 169 1.04 -10.99 18.35
C ALA A 169 1.28 -11.63 19.73
N LYS A 170 2.45 -11.40 20.36
CA LYS A 170 2.72 -11.86 21.73
C LYS A 170 1.80 -11.16 22.75
N GLU A 171 1.54 -9.87 22.58
CA GLU A 171 0.63 -9.10 23.43
C GLU A 171 -0.83 -9.55 23.29
N GLU A 172 -1.31 -9.78 22.07
CA GLU A 172 -2.65 -10.32 21.80
C GLU A 172 -2.83 -11.72 22.41
N ALA A 173 -1.78 -12.55 22.37
CA ALA A 173 -1.79 -13.88 22.97
C ALA A 173 -1.84 -13.83 24.51
N ARG A 174 -1.11 -12.88 25.13
CA ARG A 174 -1.12 -12.67 26.59
C ARG A 174 -2.43 -12.09 27.10
N SER A 175 -3.04 -11.18 26.35
CA SER A 175 -4.29 -10.49 26.72
C SER A 175 -5.55 -11.31 26.40
N GLY A 176 -5.44 -12.42 25.66
CA GLY A 176 -6.59 -13.22 25.21
C GLY A 176 -7.44 -12.53 24.14
N ALA A 177 -7.02 -11.38 23.63
CA ALA A 177 -7.73 -10.57 22.64
C ALA A 177 -7.95 -11.34 21.32
N ALA A 178 -7.02 -12.22 20.94
CA ALA A 178 -7.16 -13.08 19.76
C ALA A 178 -8.42 -13.99 19.82
N ALA A 179 -8.81 -14.44 21.01
CA ALA A 179 -10.02 -15.25 21.20
C ALA A 179 -11.31 -14.40 21.11
N ALA A 180 -11.25 -13.13 21.57
CA ALA A 180 -12.34 -12.18 21.47
C ALA A 180 -12.58 -11.73 20.01
N LYS A 181 -11.51 -11.44 19.26
CA LYS A 181 -11.56 -11.07 17.83
C LYS A 181 -12.12 -12.23 16.98
N ARG A 182 -11.71 -13.48 17.24
CA ARG A 182 -12.30 -14.69 16.60
C ARG A 182 -13.79 -14.87 16.92
N ARG A 183 -14.23 -14.58 18.15
CA ARG A 183 -15.66 -14.65 18.54
C ARG A 183 -16.49 -13.55 17.89
N GLY A 184 -15.99 -12.31 17.84
CA GLY A 184 -16.63 -11.19 17.14
C GLY A 184 -16.76 -11.45 15.63
N ARG A 185 -15.74 -12.03 15.00
CA ARG A 185 -15.75 -12.42 13.57
C ARG A 185 -16.80 -13.48 13.25
N LYS A 186 -17.01 -14.48 14.13
CA LYS A 186 -18.12 -15.45 14.01
C LYS A 186 -19.50 -14.80 14.15
N ALA A 187 -19.64 -13.77 14.98
CA ALA A 187 -20.89 -13.06 15.18
C ALA A 187 -21.22 -12.14 13.98
N SER A 188 -20.22 -11.44 13.42
CA SER A 188 -20.39 -10.57 12.24
C SER A 188 -20.74 -11.38 10.98
N ALA A 189 -20.03 -12.49 10.72
CA ALA A 189 -20.33 -13.38 9.59
C ALA A 189 -21.72 -14.03 9.67
N ARG A 190 -22.26 -14.23 10.88
CA ARG A 190 -23.63 -14.75 11.08
C ARG A 190 -24.70 -13.67 10.89
N ARG A 191 -24.34 -12.39 10.98
CA ARG A 191 -25.25 -11.25 10.78
C ARG A 191 -25.42 -10.93 9.30
N THR A 192 -24.38 -11.14 8.48
CA THR A 192 -24.43 -11.00 7.02
C THR A 192 -25.19 -12.13 6.33
N THR A 193 -25.27 -13.33 6.92
CA THR A 193 -26.06 -14.45 6.37
C THR A 193 -27.55 -14.40 6.69
N ASN A 194 -28.01 -13.49 7.56
CA ASN A 194 -29.38 -13.41 8.05
C ASN A 194 -30.15 -12.16 7.55
N ALA A 195 -29.66 -11.46 6.53
CA ALA A 195 -30.45 -10.41 5.88
C ALA A 195 -31.60 -11.08 5.09
N PRO A 196 -32.88 -10.72 5.30
CA PRO A 196 -33.98 -11.30 4.55
C PRO A 196 -33.94 -10.79 3.11
N GLU A 197 -34.10 -11.69 2.15
CA GLU A 197 -34.38 -11.34 0.75
C GLU A 197 -35.67 -10.52 0.70
N ALA A 198 -35.56 -9.24 0.32
CA ALA A 198 -36.68 -8.39 -0.02
C ALA A 198 -36.56 -8.02 -1.50
N GLY A 199 -37.57 -8.45 -2.26
CA GLY A 199 -37.60 -8.47 -3.72
C GLY A 199 -37.55 -7.12 -4.42
N GLY A 200 -37.08 -7.18 -5.67
CA GLY A 200 -37.87 -6.84 -6.84
C GLY A 200 -38.00 -5.36 -7.26
N LEU A 201 -37.85 -5.18 -8.59
CA LEU A 201 -38.32 -4.05 -9.41
C LEU A 201 -37.56 -2.72 -9.28
N PHE A 202 -36.89 -2.27 -10.35
CA PHE A 202 -37.51 -1.41 -11.36
C PHE A 202 -36.65 -1.36 -12.63
N SER A 203 -37.35 -1.09 -13.75
CA SER A 203 -36.99 -1.15 -15.16
C SER A 203 -35.88 -0.21 -15.63
#